data_AF-A0A7S3IVG0-F1
#
_entry.id   AF-A0A7S3IVG0-F1
#
_cell.length_a   1.000
_cell.length_b   1.000
_cell.length_c   1.000
_cell.angle_alpha   90.00
_cell.angle_beta   90.00
_cell.angle_gamma   90.00
#
_symmetry.space_group_name_H-M   'P 1'
#
loop_
_entity.id
_entity.type
_entity.pdbx_description
1 polymer ?
#
loop_
_entity_poly.entity_id
_entity_poly.type
_entity_poly.pdbx_seq_one_letter_code
_entity_poly.pdbx_strand_id
1 'polypeptide(L)'
;MCAPDDIPLSPAREGEPVVGVHFTWFKKPKEVILALPHIEKALAPFFPIPHYGKIFRLSGQYLEDRFGQMNRQRRHSDIDMLRSFIVHHDPQGKFRNCFIDKYLFKNKKGTITNLEVQKQ
;
A
#
# COMPACT_ATOMS: atom_id res chain seq x y z
N MET A 1 6.76 18.42 -6.72
CA MET A 1 5.60 18.57 -5.83
C MET A 1 4.36 18.16 -6.60
N CYS A 2 3.42 17.45 -5.97
CA CYS A 2 2.11 17.16 -6.55
C CYS A 2 1.06 18.04 -5.88
N ALA A 3 0.09 18.54 -6.66
CA ALA A 3 -1.09 19.18 -6.10
C ALA A 3 -1.95 18.13 -5.38
N PRO A 4 -2.68 18.52 -4.32
CA PRO A 4 -3.55 17.61 -3.59
C PRO A 4 -4.75 17.15 -4.45
N ASP A 5 -5.29 15.99 -4.13
CA ASP A 5 -6.51 15.45 -4.73
C ASP A 5 -7.49 14.86 -3.70
N ASP A 6 -8.73 14.63 -4.14
CA ASP A 6 -9.81 14.07 -3.32
C ASP A 6 -10.07 12.58 -3.59
N ILE A 7 -9.14 11.88 -4.25
CA ILE A 7 -9.28 10.46 -4.60
C ILE A 7 -8.95 9.62 -3.35
N PRO A 8 -9.85 8.71 -2.91
CA PRO A 8 -9.55 7.79 -1.81
C PRO A 8 -8.29 6.98 -2.07
N LEU A 9 -7.43 6.89 -1.06
CA LEU A 9 -6.12 6.24 -1.10
C LEU A 9 -5.06 6.87 -2.02
N SER A 10 -5.29 8.05 -2.61
CA SER A 10 -4.21 8.72 -3.34
C SER A 10 -3.01 9.02 -2.41
N PRO A 11 -1.76 8.77 -2.85
CA PRO A 11 -0.58 9.27 -2.14
C PRO A 11 -0.50 10.80 -2.06
N ALA A 12 -1.26 11.51 -2.90
CA ALA A 12 -1.41 12.97 -2.89
C ALA A 12 -2.75 13.42 -2.30
N ARG A 13 -3.42 12.54 -1.54
CA ARG A 13 -4.72 12.86 -0.95
C ARG A 13 -4.64 14.00 0.06
N GLU A 14 -5.46 15.02 -0.20
CA GLU A 14 -5.92 16.11 0.67
C GLU A 14 -4.88 17.03 1.34
N GLY A 15 -5.17 18.34 1.28
CA GLY A 15 -4.76 19.36 2.26
C GLY A 15 -3.33 19.88 2.23
N GLU A 16 -2.34 19.01 1.97
CA GLU A 16 -0.93 19.35 2.11
C GLU A 16 -0.14 19.11 0.82
N PRO A 17 0.82 19.98 0.46
CA PRO A 17 1.73 19.74 -0.64
C PRO A 17 2.55 18.45 -0.43
N VAL A 18 2.48 17.53 -1.39
CA VAL A 18 3.24 16.27 -1.33
C VAL A 18 4.53 16.35 -2.14
N VAL A 19 5.61 15.86 -1.54
CA VAL A 19 6.91 15.66 -2.19
C VAL A 19 7.08 14.18 -2.54
N GLY A 20 7.14 13.89 -3.84
CA GLY A 20 7.46 12.54 -4.33
C GLY A 20 8.97 12.34 -4.44
N VAL A 21 9.49 11.31 -3.78
CA VAL A 21 10.88 10.86 -3.94
C VAL A 21 10.89 9.60 -4.81
N HIS A 22 11.44 9.73 -6.02
CA HIS A 22 11.42 8.67 -7.03
C HIS A 22 12.81 8.06 -7.19
N PHE A 23 12.90 6.75 -7.00
CA PHE A 23 14.12 5.99 -7.27
C PHE A 23 14.02 5.28 -8.62
N THR A 24 15.08 5.40 -9.41
CA THR A 24 15.30 4.61 -10.62
C THR A 24 16.47 3.69 -10.35
N TRP A 25 16.24 2.38 -10.42
CA TRP A 25 17.21 1.37 -10.04
C TRP A 25 17.88 0.75 -11.26
N PHE A 26 19.13 0.30 -11.09
CA PHE A 26 19.68 -0.72 -11.98
C PHE A 26 18.83 -1.99 -11.93
N LYS A 27 18.84 -2.80 -13.00
CA LYS A 27 18.09 -4.08 -13.10
C LYS A 27 18.69 -5.18 -12.21
N LYS A 28 18.70 -4.95 -10.90
CA LYS A 28 19.25 -5.80 -9.84
C LYS A 28 18.17 -6.07 -8.77
N PRO A 29 17.14 -6.87 -9.10
CA PRO A 29 15.91 -6.93 -8.31
C PRO A 29 16.13 -7.44 -6.88
N LYS A 30 17.06 -8.37 -6.67
CA LYS A 30 17.35 -8.92 -5.33
C LYS A 30 17.95 -7.85 -4.43
N GLU A 31 18.91 -7.11 -4.95
CA GLU A 31 19.62 -6.03 -4.26
C GLU A 31 18.68 -4.87 -3.95
N VAL A 32 17.81 -4.52 -4.89
CA VAL A 32 16.81 -3.48 -4.68
C VAL A 32 15.83 -3.87 -3.57
N ILE A 33 15.32 -5.11 -3.54
CA ILE A 33 14.43 -5.59 -2.48
C ILE A 33 15.10 -5.54 -1.09
N LEU A 34 16.40 -5.79 -1.03
CA LEU A 34 17.18 -5.69 0.20
C LEU A 34 17.42 -4.24 0.64
N ALA A 35 17.49 -3.30 -0.29
CA ALA A 35 17.67 -1.87 0.01
C ALA A 35 16.39 -1.20 0.56
N LEU A 36 15.20 -1.64 0.11
CA LEU A 36 13.93 -1.00 0.46
C LEU A 36 13.70 -0.72 1.96
N PRO A 37 13.93 -1.68 2.90
CA PRO A 37 13.70 -1.43 4.32
C PRO A 37 14.59 -0.32 4.90
N HIS A 38 15.81 -0.14 4.37
CA HIS A 38 16.70 0.92 4.82
C HIS A 38 16.17 2.29 4.41
N ILE A 39 15.66 2.40 3.17
CA ILE A 39 15.04 3.62 2.63
C ILE A 39 13.76 3.93 3.39
N GLU A 40 12.89 2.94 3.58
CA GLU A 40 11.62 3.09 4.31
C GLU A 40 11.85 3.50 5.76
N LYS A 41 12.87 2.94 6.43
CA LYS A 41 13.27 3.37 7.78
C LYS A 41 13.77 4.81 7.80
N ALA A 42 14.58 5.22 6.82
CA ALA A 42 15.08 6.59 6.73
C ALA A 42 13.94 7.60 6.47
N LEU A 43 12.92 7.19 5.72
CA LEU A 43 11.76 8.02 5.42
C LEU A 43 10.69 8.02 6.52
N ALA A 44 10.70 7.05 7.44
CA ALA A 44 9.67 6.86 8.47
C ALA A 44 9.27 8.14 9.24
N PRO A 45 10.18 9.06 9.63
CA PRO A 45 9.81 10.31 10.30
C PRO A 45 8.92 11.24 9.48
N PHE A 46 8.93 11.10 8.15
CA PHE A 46 8.12 11.90 7.22
C PHE A 46 6.82 11.20 6.84
N PHE A 47 6.52 10.05 7.46
CA PHE A 47 5.28 9.35 7.21
C PHE A 47 5.09 9.10 5.69
N PRO A 48 5.92 8.27 5.04
CA PRO A 48 5.86 8.05 3.60
C PRO A 48 4.62 7.24 3.20
N ILE A 49 4.05 7.54 2.03
CA ILE A 49 3.02 6.72 1.36
C ILE A 49 3.66 6.16 0.08
N PRO A 50 3.61 4.84 -0.17
CA PRO A 50 4.19 4.28 -1.38
C PRO A 50 3.33 4.59 -2.60
N HIS A 51 3.98 4.75 -3.75
CA HIS A 51 3.27 4.71 -5.02
C HIS A 51 2.91 3.25 -5.36
N TYR A 52 1.61 2.91 -5.44
CA TYR A 52 1.15 1.53 -5.60
C TYR A 52 1.69 0.80 -6.84
N GLY A 53 1.97 1.53 -7.92
CA GLY A 53 2.61 1.00 -9.13
C GLY A 53 4.13 0.75 -9.03
N LYS A 54 4.74 0.89 -7.85
CA LYS A 54 6.17 0.67 -7.62
C LYS A 54 6.40 -0.41 -6.57
N ILE A 55 7.66 -0.82 -6.44
CA ILE A 55 8.09 -1.75 -5.39
C ILE A 55 8.25 -1.04 -4.05
N PHE A 56 7.71 -1.67 -3.00
CA PHE A 56 7.82 -1.24 -1.61
C PHE A 56 7.60 -2.46 -0.68
N ARG A 57 8.00 -2.34 0.58
CA ARG A 57 7.88 -3.36 1.64
C ARG A 57 7.07 -2.91 2.85
N LEU A 58 6.57 -1.67 2.88
CA LEU A 58 5.56 -1.20 3.85
C LEU A 58 4.38 -2.19 3.92
N SER A 59 3.85 -2.43 5.13
CA SER A 59 2.79 -3.41 5.35
C SER A 59 1.39 -2.83 5.06
N GLY A 60 0.40 -3.70 4.83
CA GLY A 60 -1.01 -3.27 4.74
C GLY A 60 -1.49 -2.58 6.02
N GLN A 61 -1.06 -3.07 7.19
CA GLN A 61 -1.37 -2.43 8.48
C GLN A 61 -0.78 -1.02 8.55
N TYR A 62 0.45 -0.82 8.09
CA TYR A 62 1.04 0.51 8.03
C TYR A 62 0.19 1.44 7.14
N LEU A 63 -0.27 0.99 5.97
CA LEU A 63 -1.15 1.81 5.13
C LEU A 63 -2.48 2.13 5.82
N GLU A 64 -3.08 1.16 6.51
CA GLU A 64 -4.31 1.35 7.29
C GLU A 64 -4.15 2.39 8.40
N ASP A 65 -3.06 2.31 9.17
CA ASP A 65 -2.76 3.29 10.21
C ASP A 65 -2.53 4.68 9.61
N ARG A 66 -1.89 4.75 8.45
CA ARG A 66 -1.55 6.01 7.78
C ARG A 66 -2.75 6.73 7.20
N PHE A 67 -3.62 6.04 6.49
CA PHE A 67 -4.89 6.62 6.05
C PHE A 67 -5.83 6.87 7.23
N GLY A 68 -5.74 6.11 8.33
CA GLY A 68 -6.45 6.41 9.57
C GLY A 68 -6.05 7.76 10.18
N GLN A 69 -4.75 8.06 10.22
CA GLN A 69 -4.22 9.34 10.76
C GLN A 69 -4.59 10.56 9.90
N MET A 70 -4.62 10.39 8.58
CA MET A 70 -5.03 11.44 7.63
C MET A 70 -6.54 11.74 7.74
N ASN A 71 -7.34 10.73 8.04
CA ASN A 71 -8.80 10.83 8.15
C ASN A 71 -9.31 11.28 9.53
N ARG A 72 -8.52 12.01 10.32
CA ARG A 72 -8.89 12.43 11.70
C ARG A 72 -10.24 13.17 11.80
N GLN A 73 -10.69 13.82 10.72
CA GLN A 73 -11.97 14.52 10.67
C GLN A 73 -13.12 13.70 10.05
N ARG A 74 -12.85 12.51 9.51
CA ARG A 74 -13.84 11.69 8.81
C ARG A 74 -14.35 10.56 9.71
N ARG A 75 -15.63 10.19 9.50
CA ARG A 75 -16.29 9.11 10.25
C ARG A 75 -15.73 7.72 9.94
N HIS A 76 -15.34 7.46 8.68
CA HIS A 76 -14.80 6.17 8.22
C HIS A 76 -13.43 6.37 7.57
N SER A 77 -12.54 5.38 7.68
CA SER A 77 -11.25 5.41 6.98
C SER A 77 -11.45 5.21 5.46
N ASP A 78 -10.59 5.81 4.63
CA ASP A 78 -10.65 5.60 3.17
C ASP A 78 -10.51 4.14 2.77
N ILE A 79 -9.73 3.36 3.54
CA ILE A 79 -9.59 1.92 3.31
C ILE A 79 -10.92 1.21 3.56
N ASP A 80 -11.65 1.55 4.63
CA ASP A 80 -12.94 0.91 4.90
C ASP A 80 -13.99 1.30 3.87
N MET A 81 -13.99 2.56 3.43
CA MET A 81 -14.83 3.02 2.32
C MET A 81 -14.55 2.20 1.04
N LEU A 82 -13.28 2.02 0.68
CA LEU A 82 -12.90 1.24 -0.50
C LEU A 82 -13.26 -0.25 -0.33
N ARG A 83 -13.05 -0.85 0.84
CA ARG A 83 -13.44 -2.23 1.15
C ARG A 83 -14.95 -2.42 0.93
N SER A 84 -15.76 -1.53 1.48
CA SER A 84 -17.22 -1.56 1.31
C SER A 84 -17.63 -1.42 -0.15
N PHE A 85 -16.99 -0.50 -0.90
CA PHE A 85 -17.23 -0.31 -2.32
C PHE A 85 -16.90 -1.58 -3.13
N ILE A 86 -15.75 -2.20 -2.87
CA ILE A 86 -15.33 -3.45 -3.53
C ILE A 86 -16.32 -4.58 -3.23
N VAL A 87 -16.71 -4.77 -1.95
CA VAL A 87 -17.66 -5.83 -1.58
C VAL A 87 -19.03 -5.64 -2.24
N HIS A 88 -19.47 -4.39 -2.38
CA HIS A 88 -20.74 -4.07 -3.03
C HIS A 88 -20.73 -4.34 -4.55
N HIS A 89 -19.66 -3.94 -5.24
CA HIS A 89 -19.60 -3.99 -6.71
C HIS A 89 -18.93 -5.26 -7.27
N ASP A 90 -18.10 -5.95 -6.49
CA ASP A 90 -17.42 -7.18 -6.86
C ASP A 90 -17.57 -8.24 -5.75
N PRO A 91 -18.81 -8.70 -5.46
CA PRO A 91 -19.06 -9.64 -4.36
C PRO A 91 -18.38 -10.99 -4.57
N GLN A 92 -18.08 -11.36 -5.82
CA GLN A 92 -17.38 -12.59 -6.16
C GLN A 92 -15.85 -12.42 -6.21
N GLY A 93 -15.32 -11.20 -6.09
CA GLY A 93 -13.89 -10.92 -6.05
C GLY A 93 -13.16 -11.13 -7.37
N LYS A 94 -13.82 -10.95 -8.52
CA LYS A 94 -13.22 -11.14 -9.86
C LYS A 94 -12.01 -10.25 -10.09
N PHE A 95 -11.95 -9.06 -9.48
CA PHE A 95 -10.86 -8.11 -9.61
C PHE A 95 -9.87 -8.14 -8.43
N ARG A 96 -10.02 -9.10 -7.50
CA ARG A 96 -9.11 -9.24 -6.37
C ARG A 96 -7.93 -10.14 -6.72
N ASN A 97 -6.76 -9.73 -6.26
CA ASN A 97 -5.52 -10.48 -6.42
C ASN A 97 -4.70 -10.42 -5.12
N CYS A 98 -3.56 -11.11 -5.10
CA CYS A 98 -2.69 -11.16 -3.93
C CYS A 98 -2.19 -9.79 -3.45
N PHE A 99 -2.07 -8.79 -4.33
CA PHE A 99 -1.69 -7.43 -3.95
C PHE A 99 -2.82 -6.74 -3.20
N ILE A 100 -4.03 -6.80 -3.75
CA ILE A 100 -5.24 -6.25 -3.12
C ILE A 100 -5.49 -6.95 -1.77
N ASP A 101 -5.36 -8.27 -1.72
CA ASP A 101 -5.55 -9.02 -0.47
C ASP A 101 -4.48 -8.70 0.57
N LYS A 102 -3.22 -8.46 0.17
CA LYS A 102 -2.14 -8.11 1.09
C LYS A 102 -2.31 -6.72 1.71
N TYR A 103 -2.77 -5.73 0.93
CA TYR A 103 -2.74 -4.33 1.33
C TYR A 103 -4.10 -3.75 1.72
N LEU A 104 -5.19 -4.24 1.13
CA LEU A 104 -6.53 -3.75 1.41
C LEU A 104 -7.30 -4.68 2.32
N PHE A 105 -7.13 -5.99 2.26
CA PHE A 105 -7.91 -6.90 3.10
C PHE A 105 -7.07 -7.43 4.25
N LYS A 106 -7.65 -7.53 5.45
CA LYS A 106 -7.00 -8.25 6.54
C LYS A 106 -6.95 -9.72 6.13
N ASN A 107 -5.76 -10.24 5.82
CA ASN A 107 -5.58 -11.68 5.67
C ASN A 107 -5.93 -12.34 7.02
N LYS A 108 -7.18 -12.76 7.19
CA LYS A 108 -7.61 -13.70 8.24
C LYS A 108 -7.16 -15.14 7.94
N LYS A 109 -6.07 -15.30 7.20
CA LYS A 109 -5.39 -16.58 7.01
C LYS A 109 -3.89 -16.40 7.21
N GLY A 110 -3.46 -16.66 8.43
CA GLY A 110 -2.10 -17.13 8.70
C GLY A 110 -1.92 -18.53 8.11
N THR A 111 -1.92 -18.63 6.79
CA THR A 111 -1.52 -19.85 6.10
C THR A 111 -0.57 -19.43 5.00
N ILE A 112 0.71 -19.49 5.33
CA ILE A 112 1.76 -19.63 4.32
C ILE A 112 1.46 -20.97 3.66
N THR A 113 0.74 -20.98 2.54
CA THR A 113 0.86 -22.10 1.62
C THR A 113 2.22 -21.97 0.97
N ASN A 114 3.17 -22.72 1.51
CA ASN A 114 4.39 -23.11 0.83
C ASN A 114 4.00 -23.57 -0.57
N LEU A 115 4.24 -22.73 -1.58
CA LEU A 115 4.40 -23.25 -2.92
C LEU A 115 5.83 -23.77 -2.97
N GLU A 116 5.91 -25.06 -2.69
CA GLU A 116 7.03 -25.92 -3.00
C GLU A 116 7.54 -25.58 -4.39
N VAL A 117 8.76 -25.04 -4.43
CA VAL A 117 9.62 -25.18 -5.60
C VAL A 117 9.95 -26.67 -5.67
N GLN A 118 9.10 -27.45 -6.34
CA GLN A 118 9.50 -28.79 -6.75
C GLN A 118 10.55 -28.65 -7.86
N LYS A 119 11.71 -29.23 -7.53
CA LYS A 119 12.81 -29.56 -8.42
C LYS A 119 12.33 -30.50 -9.52
N GLN A 120 12.57 -30.16 -10.79
CA GLN A 120 13.56 -30.78 -11.69
C GLN A 120 13.52 -30.08 -13.05
#